data_AF-A0A928I7L1-F1
#
_entry.id   AF-A0A928I7L1-F1
#
_cell.length_a   1.000
_cell.length_b   1.000
_cell.length_c   1.000
_cell.angle_alpha   90.00
_cell.angle_beta   90.00
_cell.angle_gamma   90.00
#
_symmetry.space_group_name_H-M   'P 1'
#
loop_
_entity.id
_entity.type
_entity.pdbx_description
1 polymer ?
#
loop_
_entity_poly.entity_id
_entity_poly.type
_entity_poly.pdbx_seq_one_letter_code
_entity_poly.pdbx_strand_id
1 'polypeptide(L)'
;MIKPSIEDLTKGKINRYELVLATAKCARELTDDYTERRAEAERKIASKETDKTIAAMLKLEASDEKAVKAAINRINSGEYVIDKAEE
;
A
#
# COMPACT_ATOMS: atom_id res chain seq x y z
N MET A 1 9.20 -0.59 21.73
CA MET A 1 9.93 -0.97 20.50
C MET A 1 8.96 -0.92 19.32
N ILE A 2 9.38 -0.38 18.18
CA ILE A 2 8.58 -0.37 16.94
C ILE A 2 8.78 -1.73 16.24
N LYS A 3 7.68 -2.36 15.81
CA LYS A 3 7.68 -3.62 15.06
C LYS A 3 6.93 -3.44 13.73
N PRO A 4 7.39 -4.09 12.63
CA PRO A 4 8.63 -4.85 12.51
C PRO A 4 9.88 -3.97 12.70
N SER A 5 10.96 -4.56 13.19
CA SER A 5 12.22 -3.84 13.37
C SER A 5 12.92 -3.62 12.02
N ILE A 6 13.92 -2.74 12.00
CA ILE A 6 14.73 -2.52 10.79
C ILE A 6 15.46 -3.81 10.38
N GLU A 7 15.91 -4.62 11.33
CA GLU A 7 16.54 -5.92 11.05
C GLU A 7 15.54 -6.89 10.43
N ASP A 8 14.30 -6.93 10.94
CA ASP A 8 13.21 -7.75 10.39
C ASP A 8 12.92 -7.39 8.91
N LEU A 9 12.93 -6.08 8.60
CA LEU A 9 12.65 -5.55 7.26
C LEU A 9 13.82 -5.70 6.29
N THR A 10 15.05 -5.45 6.75
CA THR A 10 16.23 -5.44 5.88
C THR A 10 16.79 -6.84 5.65
N LYS A 11 16.58 -7.78 6.58
CA LYS A 11 17.12 -9.15 6.55
C LYS A 11 18.63 -9.21 6.25
N GLY A 12 19.36 -8.14 6.56
CA GLY A 12 20.79 -7.96 6.24
C GLY A 12 21.13 -7.79 4.75
N LYS A 13 20.14 -7.69 3.86
CA LYS A 13 20.34 -7.66 2.39
C LYS A 13 20.25 -6.27 1.77
N ILE A 14 19.51 -5.37 2.40
CA ILE A 14 19.26 -4.01 1.92
C ILE A 14 19.64 -2.99 2.99
N ASN A 15 20.12 -1.83 2.56
CA ASN A 15 20.46 -0.75 3.48
C ASN A 15 19.19 0.02 3.92
N ARG A 16 19.33 0.82 4.98
CA ARG A 16 18.19 1.56 5.57
C ARG A 16 17.59 2.60 4.62
N TYR A 17 18.38 3.18 3.72
CA TYR A 17 17.91 4.17 2.76
C TYR A 17 17.12 3.52 1.61
N GLU A 18 17.57 2.36 1.13
CA GLU A 18 16.85 1.54 0.15
C GLU A 18 15.48 1.14 0.71
N LEU A 19 15.42 0.71 1.97
CA LEU A 19 14.17 0.38 2.65
C LEU A 19 13.21 1.57 2.72
N VAL A 20 13.72 2.77 3.06
CA VAL A 20 12.89 3.99 3.10
C VAL A 20 12.35 4.34 1.72
N LEU A 21 13.20 4.28 0.69
CA LEU A 21 12.79 4.59 -0.68
C LEU A 21 11.73 3.60 -1.17
N ALA A 22 11.93 2.31 -0.92
CA ALA A 22 10.97 1.27 -1.29
C ALA A 22 9.64 1.44 -0.55
N THR A 23 9.68 1.70 0.75
CA THR A 23 8.48 1.95 1.56
C THR A 23 7.70 3.15 1.04
N ALA A 24 8.38 4.24 0.68
CA ALA A 24 7.76 5.43 0.12
C ALA A 24 7.11 5.17 -1.25
N LYS A 25 7.79 4.42 -2.13
CA LYS A 25 7.24 4.02 -3.44
C LYS A 25 5.98 3.16 -3.28
N CYS A 26 6.03 2.14 -2.42
CA CYS A 26 4.88 1.28 -2.14
C CYS A 26 3.72 2.09 -1.54
N ALA A 27 3.99 3.00 -0.60
CA ALA A 27 2.95 3.83 0.00
C ALA A 27 2.28 4.77 -1.00
N ARG A 28 3.03 5.27 -1.99
CA ARG A 28 2.49 6.07 -3.09
C ARG A 28 1.56 5.23 -3.97
N GLU A 29 2.02 4.06 -4.42
CA GLU A 29 1.21 3.12 -5.20
C GLU A 29 -0.13 2.79 -4.51
N LEU A 30 -0.10 2.45 -3.22
CA LEU A 30 -1.31 2.19 -2.45
C LEU A 30 -2.27 3.39 -2.38
N THR A 31 -1.72 4.60 -2.39
CA THR A 31 -2.51 5.85 -2.35
C THR A 31 -3.13 6.14 -3.72
N ASP A 32 -2.36 5.91 -4.78
CA ASP A 32 -2.81 6.07 -6.16
C ASP A 32 -3.95 5.08 -6.44
N ASP A 33 -3.77 3.79 -6.12
CA ASP A 33 -4.79 2.74 -6.22
C ASP A 33 -6.08 3.11 -5.47
N TYR A 34 -5.95 3.59 -4.22
CA TYR A 34 -7.10 4.01 -3.43
C TYR A 34 -7.86 5.16 -4.11
N THR A 35 -7.12 6.12 -4.68
CA THR A 35 -7.70 7.30 -5.34
C THR A 35 -8.43 6.90 -6.63
N GLU A 36 -7.84 6.01 -7.43
CA GLU A 36 -8.44 5.48 -8.65
C GLU A 36 -9.73 4.69 -8.34
N ARG A 37 -9.67 3.77 -7.38
CA ARG A 37 -10.84 2.97 -6.94
C ARG A 37 -11.95 3.85 -6.38
N ARG A 38 -11.60 4.90 -5.64
CA ARG A 38 -12.59 5.87 -5.16
C ARG A 38 -13.24 6.62 -6.32
N ALA A 39 -12.46 7.08 -7.29
CA ALA A 39 -13.00 7.76 -8.48
C ALA A 39 -13.92 6.83 -9.29
N GLU A 40 -13.59 5.54 -9.41
CA GLU A 40 -14.46 4.54 -10.03
C GLU A 40 -15.77 4.33 -9.25
N ALA A 41 -15.68 4.24 -7.93
CA ALA A 41 -16.86 4.12 -7.07
C ALA A 41 -17.79 5.34 -7.23
N GLU A 42 -17.21 6.55 -7.26
CA GLU A 42 -17.96 7.79 -7.49
C GLU A 42 -18.64 7.80 -8.87
N ARG A 43 -17.95 7.34 -9.93
CA ARG A 43 -18.53 7.19 -11.27
C ARG A 43 -19.72 6.22 -11.30
N LYS A 44 -19.59 5.05 -10.68
CA LYS A 44 -20.67 4.02 -10.64
C LYS A 44 -21.92 4.50 -9.90
N ILE A 45 -21.75 5.26 -8.83
CA ILE A 45 -22.88 5.87 -8.11
C ILE A 45 -23.53 6.95 -8.98
N ALA A 46 -22.73 7.79 -9.62
CA ALA A 46 -23.23 8.85 -10.50
C ALA A 46 -24.00 8.29 -11.72
N SER A 47 -23.55 7.16 -12.28
CA SER A 47 -24.25 6.47 -13.37
C SER A 47 -25.43 5.61 -12.92
N LYS A 48 -25.73 5.53 -11.62
CA LYS A 48 -26.78 4.68 -11.01
C LYS A 48 -26.59 3.19 -11.30
N GLU A 49 -25.36 2.75 -11.52
CA GLU A 49 -25.02 1.33 -11.69
C GLU A 49 -25.01 0.57 -10.37
N THR A 50 -24.98 1.28 -9.23
CA THR A 50 -24.95 0.69 -7.89
C THR A 50 -25.62 1.58 -6.87
N ASP A 51 -26.32 0.97 -5.91
CA ASP A 51 -26.90 1.64 -4.73
C ASP A 51 -25.99 1.52 -3.49
N LYS A 52 -24.82 0.87 -3.63
CA LYS A 52 -23.86 0.72 -2.54
C LYS A 52 -23.16 2.05 -2.26
N THR A 53 -22.86 2.30 -0.99
CA THR A 53 -22.07 3.47 -0.59
C THR A 53 -20.59 3.30 -0.99
N ILE A 54 -19.88 4.42 -1.18
CA ILE A 54 -18.43 4.42 -1.43
C ILE A 54 -17.69 3.61 -0.36
N ALA A 55 -18.05 3.81 0.91
CA ALA A 55 -17.47 3.05 2.02
C ALA A 55 -17.69 1.54 1.88
N ALA A 56 -18.89 1.09 1.48
CA ALA A 56 -19.15 -0.34 1.27
C ALA A 56 -18.36 -0.93 0.09
N MET A 57 -18.05 -0.13 -0.93
CA MET A 57 -17.22 -0.55 -2.07
C MET A 57 -15.73 -0.59 -1.73
N LEU A 58 -15.24 0.31 -0.86
CA LEU A 58 -13.83 0.40 -0.46
C LEU A 58 -13.47 -0.47 0.76
N LYS A 59 -14.41 -0.73 1.67
CA LYS A 59 -14.17 -1.45 2.94
C LYS A 59 -13.88 -2.94 2.76
N LEU A 60 -14.17 -3.52 1.59
CA LEU A 60 -13.87 -4.92 1.31
C LEU A 60 -12.36 -5.20 1.28
N GLU A 61 -11.53 -4.18 1.06
CA GLU A 61 -10.07 -4.31 0.90
C GLU A 61 -9.34 -3.22 1.71
N ALA A 62 -9.19 -3.45 3.02
CA ALA A 62 -8.20 -2.80 3.91
C ALA A 62 -7.99 -1.27 3.74
N SER A 63 -8.98 -0.46 4.11
CA SER A 63 -8.95 1.02 3.94
C SER A 63 -8.56 1.83 5.18
N ASP A 64 -8.47 1.24 6.39
CA ASP A 64 -8.25 2.03 7.61
C ASP A 64 -6.78 2.12 8.05
N GLU A 65 -5.87 1.42 7.36
CA GLU A 65 -4.45 1.47 7.68
C GLU A 65 -3.73 2.55 6.88
N LYS A 66 -2.89 3.37 7.53
CA LYS A 66 -2.05 4.35 6.83
C LYS A 66 -1.23 3.64 5.76
N ALA A 67 -1.17 4.19 4.54
CA ALA A 67 -0.46 3.60 3.40
C ALA A 67 0.99 3.18 3.73
N VAL A 68 1.71 3.99 4.53
CA VAL A 68 3.07 3.66 4.99
C VAL A 68 3.11 2.41 5.86
N LYS A 69 2.11 2.22 6.75
CA LYS A 69 2.04 1.04 7.62
C LYS A 69 1.69 -0.21 6.81
N ALA A 70 0.76 -0.10 5.87
CA ALA A 70 0.45 -1.16 4.92
C ALA A 70 1.69 -1.54 4.08
N ALA A 71 2.43 -0.56 3.56
CA ALA A 71 3.67 -0.79 2.83
C ALA A 71 4.72 -1.54 3.67
N ILE A 72 4.96 -1.11 4.91
CA ILE A 72 5.88 -1.81 5.84
C ILE A 72 5.45 -3.26 6.05
N ASN A 73 4.15 -3.50 6.27
CA ASN A 73 3.62 -4.84 6.49
C ASN A 73 3.78 -5.73 5.25
N ARG A 74 3.52 -5.19 4.05
CA ARG A 74 3.64 -5.89 2.77
C ARG A 74 5.09 -6.20 2.39
N ILE A 75 6.02 -5.30 2.71
CA ILE A 75 7.46 -5.57 2.60
C ILE A 75 7.87 -6.68 3.57
N ASN A 76 7.38 -6.63 4.81
CA ASN A 76 7.70 -7.63 5.83
C ASN A 76 7.13 -9.03 5.49
N SER A 77 5.91 -9.09 4.95
CA SER A 77 5.27 -10.33 4.50
C SER A 77 5.92 -10.92 3.24
N GLY A 78 6.68 -10.11 2.49
CA GLY A 78 7.27 -10.50 1.21
C GLY A 78 6.34 -10.32 0.01
N GLU A 79 5.20 -9.64 0.19
CA GLU A 79 4.31 -9.23 -0.92
C GLU A 79 5.01 -8.20 -1.82
N TYR A 80 5.78 -7.29 -1.22
CA TYR A 80 6.69 -6.40 -1.95
C TYR A 80 8.13 -6.85 -1.79
N VAL A 81 8.82 -7.01 -2.92
CA VAL A 81 10.24 -7.34 -2.99
C VAL A 81 11.03 -6.11 -3.42
N ILE A 82 12.13 -5.83 -2.72
CA ILE A 82 13.01 -4.70 -3.00
C ILE A 82 14.19 -5.22 -3.81
N ASP A 83 14.07 -5.14 -5.12
CA ASP A 83 15.15 -5.49 -6.04
C ASP A 83 16.00 -4.28 -6.39
N LYS A 84 17.31 -4.52 -6.54
CA LYS A 84 18.22 -3.56 -7.16
C LYS A 84 18.01 -3.67 -8.66
N ALA A 85 17.84 -2.54 -9.35
CA ALA A 85 17.85 -2.53 -10.80
C ALA A 85 19.16 -3.20 -11.27
N GLU A 86 19.06 -4.20 -12.14
CA GLU A 86 20.23 -4.76 -12.81
C GLU A 86 20.95 -3.62 -13.56
N GLU A 87 22.26 -3.48 -13.33
CA GLU A 87 23.12 -2.54 -14.06
C GLU A 87 23.37 -3.02 -15.50
#